data_AF-A0A536WH73-F1
#
_entry.id   AF-A0A536WH73-F1
#
_cell.length_a   1.000
_cell.length_b   1.000
_cell.length_c   1.000
_cell.angle_alpha   90.00
_cell.angle_beta   90.00
_cell.angle_gamma   90.00
#
_symmetry.space_group_name_H-M   'P 1'
#
loop_
_entity.id
_entity.type
_entity.pdbx_description
1 polymer ?
#
loop_
_entity_poly.entity_id
_entity_poly.type
_entity_poly.pdbx_seq_one_letter_code
_entity_poly.pdbx_strand_id
1 'polypeptide(L)'
;RMTTIDISLMPMAGREYKLQRALAGLSDRYEFIVMDAPPSFGLLNLNALMASDDLLVPVLPDFLSFHGLKLLFETLSQLEDDLNHRLQRIRIVINQYNPTTRIAREAKAALESHYREFLSDTIVRQCTQFARASSDGLPINAYAPSSKGARDIDALITEMISARFERAMERSA
;
A
#
# COMPACT_ATOMS: atom_id res chain seq x y z
N ARG A 1 -0.46 9.89 17.33
CA ARG A 1 0.68 9.93 18.28
C ARG A 1 1.92 10.23 17.47
N MET A 2 2.67 11.28 17.80
CA MET A 2 3.95 11.54 17.14
C MET A 2 4.98 10.52 17.62
N THR A 3 5.72 9.95 16.68
CA THR A 3 6.81 9.02 16.98
C THR A 3 8.07 9.80 17.38
N THR A 4 9.01 9.13 18.06
CA THR A 4 10.32 9.71 18.37
C THR A 4 11.06 10.17 17.12
N ILE A 5 10.87 9.46 16.00
CA ILE A 5 11.44 9.81 14.69
C ILE A 5 10.84 11.11 14.18
N ASP A 6 9.52 11.30 14.29
CA ASP A 6 8.87 12.55 13.87
C ASP A 6 9.46 13.76 14.63
N ILE A 7 9.67 13.63 15.94
CA ILE A 7 10.28 14.68 16.78
C ILE A 7 11.70 14.99 16.31
N SER A 8 12.49 13.97 15.98
CA SER A 8 13.87 14.15 15.51
C SER A 8 13.94 14.77 14.11
N LEU A 9 12.95 14.51 13.24
CA LEU A 9 12.91 15.04 11.87
C LEU A 9 12.46 16.50 11.83
N MET A 10 11.60 16.93 12.76
CA MET A 10 11.04 18.30 12.78
C MET A 10 12.05 19.44 12.62
N PRO A 11 13.17 19.50 13.36
CA PRO A 11 14.10 20.63 13.25
C PRO A 11 14.95 20.59 11.96
N MET A 12 14.89 19.51 11.17
CA MET A 12 15.75 19.34 10.01
C MET A 12 15.21 20.07 8.78
N ALA A 13 16.09 20.73 8.02
CA ALA A 13 15.76 21.25 6.70
C ALA A 13 15.54 20.10 5.70
N GLY A 14 14.52 20.24 4.84
CA GLY A 14 14.13 19.23 3.86
C GLY A 14 13.77 17.89 4.50
N ARG A 15 13.11 17.93 5.67
CA ARG A 15 12.81 16.77 6.52
C ARG A 15 11.93 15.73 5.84
N GLU A 16 11.09 16.16 4.90
CA GLU A 16 10.21 15.36 4.07
C GLU A 16 10.95 14.52 3.00
N TYR A 17 12.18 14.91 2.64
CA TYR A 17 13.00 14.23 1.62
C TYR A 17 14.10 13.34 2.21
N LYS A 18 14.16 13.16 3.53
CA LYS A 18 15.28 12.48 4.19
C LYS A 18 15.38 11.03 3.77
N LEU A 19 14.26 10.31 3.74
CA LEU A 19 14.25 8.91 3.31
C LEU A 19 14.58 8.77 1.83
N GLN A 20 13.98 9.60 0.97
CA GLN A 20 14.26 9.60 -0.46
C GLN A 20 15.76 9.77 -0.75
N ARG A 21 16.42 10.72 -0.08
CA ARG A 21 17.86 10.95 -0.22
C ARG A 21 18.70 9.77 0.28
N ALA A 22 18.28 9.12 1.37
CA ALA A 22 18.97 7.95 1.90
C ALA A 22 18.88 6.73 0.97
N LEU A 23 17.77 6.61 0.22
CA LEU A 23 17.54 5.51 -0.72
C LEU A 23 18.12 5.76 -2.12
N ALA A 24 18.49 7.00 -2.47
CA ALA A 24 18.93 7.37 -3.81
C ALA A 24 20.10 6.54 -4.37
N GLY A 25 20.99 6.02 -3.50
CA GLY A 25 22.12 5.17 -3.92
C GLY A 25 21.80 3.67 -4.00
N LEU A 26 20.57 3.26 -3.74
CA LEU A 26 20.16 1.84 -3.71
C LEU A 26 19.46 1.38 -5.00
N SER A 27 19.09 2.31 -5.89
CA SER A 27 18.39 2.01 -7.14
C SER A 27 19.13 1.00 -8.01
N ASP A 28 20.47 1.04 -8.02
CA ASP A 28 21.29 0.17 -8.86
C ASP A 28 21.47 -1.23 -8.26
N ARG A 29 21.01 -1.45 -7.02
CA ARG A 29 21.21 -2.69 -6.26
C ARG A 29 19.95 -3.52 -6.10
N TYR A 30 18.77 -2.90 -6.18
CA TYR A 30 17.50 -3.56 -5.95
C TYR A 30 16.49 -3.15 -7.01
N GLU A 31 15.82 -4.13 -7.60
CA GLU A 31 14.73 -3.89 -8.56
C GLU A 31 13.47 -3.34 -7.87
N PHE A 32 13.27 -3.70 -6.61
CA PHE A 32 12.14 -3.28 -5.78
C PHE A 32 12.57 -2.94 -4.36
N ILE A 33 12.03 -1.85 -3.84
CA ILE A 33 12.12 -1.47 -2.43
C ILE A 33 10.69 -1.41 -1.90
N VAL A 34 10.37 -2.26 -0.92
CA VAL A 34 9.05 -2.27 -0.26
C VAL A 34 9.19 -1.59 1.09
N MET A 35 8.37 -0.56 1.32
CA MET A 35 8.34 0.18 2.58
C MET A 35 7.00 -0.06 3.28
N ASP A 36 7.05 -0.67 4.47
CA ASP A 36 5.88 -0.84 5.32
C ASP A 36 5.71 0.41 6.20
N ALA A 37 4.63 1.15 5.96
CA ALA A 37 4.37 2.42 6.60
C ALA A 37 3.55 2.24 7.89
N PRO A 38 3.90 2.92 9.00
CA PRO A 38 3.07 2.87 10.20
C PRO A 38 1.66 3.46 9.95
N PRO A 39 0.66 3.13 10.78
CA PRO A 39 -0.72 3.60 10.61
C PRO A 39 -0.93 5.09 10.90
N SER A 40 0.13 5.88 11.09
CA SER A 40 0.07 7.28 11.51
C SER A 40 0.47 8.25 10.40
N PHE A 41 -0.39 9.20 10.06
CA PHE A 41 -0.09 10.30 9.12
C PHE A 41 0.82 11.36 9.74
N GLY A 42 2.10 11.01 9.95
CA GLY A 42 3.17 11.89 10.45
C GLY A 42 4.29 12.12 9.43
N LEU A 43 5.39 12.75 9.87
CA LEU A 43 6.56 13.00 9.01
C LEU A 43 7.19 11.71 8.50
N LEU A 44 7.08 10.62 9.23
CA LEU A 44 7.56 9.31 8.80
C LEU A 44 6.78 8.79 7.57
N ASN A 45 5.44 8.85 7.59
CA ASN A 45 4.63 8.46 6.42
C ASN A 45 4.83 9.42 5.26
N LEU A 46 4.98 10.72 5.53
CA LEU A 46 5.34 11.69 4.51
C LEU A 46 6.65 11.29 3.82
N ASN A 47 7.69 10.98 4.58
CA ASN A 47 8.97 10.52 4.01
C ASN A 47 8.84 9.24 3.18
N ALA A 48 8.02 8.28 3.63
CA ALA A 48 7.74 7.07 2.88
C ALA A 48 7.05 7.39 1.54
N LEU A 49 6.04 8.26 1.55
CA LEU A 49 5.35 8.71 0.34
C LEU A 49 6.32 9.41 -0.61
N MET A 50 7.08 10.41 -0.14
CA MET A 50 8.05 11.15 -0.96
C MET A 50 9.15 10.27 -1.55
N ALA A 51 9.43 9.13 -0.93
CA ALA A 51 10.41 8.16 -1.41
C ALA A 51 9.81 7.04 -2.30
N SER A 52 8.48 7.00 -2.47
CA SER A 52 7.79 5.94 -3.21
C SER A 52 7.44 6.37 -4.64
N ASP A 53 7.55 5.43 -5.57
CA ASP A 53 6.96 5.58 -6.91
C ASP A 53 5.47 5.19 -6.91
N ASP A 54 5.15 4.10 -6.22
CA ASP A 54 3.82 3.47 -6.21
C ASP A 54 3.32 3.30 -4.76
N LEU A 55 2.02 3.36 -4.56
CA LEU A 55 1.36 3.17 -3.25
C LEU A 55 0.36 2.01 -3.30
N LEU A 56 0.53 1.04 -2.41
CA LEU A 56 -0.43 -0.04 -2.17
C LEU A 56 -1.20 0.23 -0.87
N VAL A 57 -2.52 0.26 -0.95
CA VAL A 57 -3.43 0.61 0.16
C VAL A 57 -4.32 -0.60 0.49
N PRO A 58 -3.94 -1.44 1.47
CA PRO A 58 -4.82 -2.49 1.95
C PRO A 58 -5.97 -1.91 2.77
N VAL A 59 -7.21 -2.24 2.41
CA VAL A 59 -8.41 -1.77 3.10
C VAL A 59 -9.25 -2.93 3.61
N LEU A 60 -9.85 -2.77 4.78
CA LEU A 60 -10.88 -3.69 5.23
C LEU A 60 -12.21 -3.28 4.56
N PRO A 61 -13.10 -4.23 4.25
CA PRO A 61 -14.40 -3.93 3.68
C PRO A 61 -15.37 -3.46 4.78
N ASP A 62 -15.06 -2.31 5.39
CA ASP A 62 -15.84 -1.64 6.43
C ASP A 62 -15.91 -0.12 6.21
N PHE A 63 -16.83 0.56 6.90
CA PHE A 63 -17.04 2.01 6.73
C PHE A 63 -15.87 2.88 7.22
N LEU A 64 -15.10 2.40 8.20
CA LEU A 64 -13.97 3.16 8.73
C LEU A 64 -12.85 3.26 7.69
N SER A 65 -12.60 2.17 6.96
CA SER A 65 -11.62 2.12 5.89
C SER A 65 -11.97 3.09 4.74
N PHE A 66 -13.25 3.27 4.44
CA PHE A 66 -13.70 4.30 3.47
C PHE A 66 -13.36 5.72 3.91
N HIS A 67 -13.59 6.03 5.19
CA HIS A 67 -13.25 7.34 5.72
C HIS A 67 -11.73 7.56 5.68
N GLY A 68 -10.95 6.52 6.01
CA GLY A 68 -9.49 6.54 5.89
C GLY A 68 -9.01 6.79 4.46
N LEU A 69 -9.64 6.17 3.46
CA LEU A 69 -9.33 6.43 2.05
C LEU A 69 -9.58 7.89 1.66
N LYS A 70 -10.71 8.47 2.10
CA LYS A 70 -10.99 9.89 1.82
C LYS A 70 -9.88 10.79 2.35
N LEU A 71 -9.49 10.62 3.62
CA LEU A 71 -8.40 11.39 4.23
C LEU A 71 -7.05 11.16 3.52
N LEU A 72 -6.78 9.93 3.09
CA LEU A 72 -5.59 9.61 2.31
C LEU A 72 -5.56 10.40 1.01
N PHE A 73 -6.62 10.36 0.20
CA PHE A 73 -6.65 11.08 -1.09
C PHE A 73 -6.61 12.60 -0.90
N GLU A 74 -7.25 13.15 0.14
CA GLU A 74 -7.11 14.57 0.50
C GLU A 74 -5.65 14.92 0.82
N THR A 75 -4.95 14.06 1.56
CA THR A 75 -3.52 14.23 1.87
C THR A 75 -2.65 14.14 0.61
N LEU A 76 -2.91 13.15 -0.25
CA LEU A 76 -2.15 12.99 -1.49
C LEU A 76 -2.31 14.20 -2.42
N SER A 77 -3.51 14.77 -2.50
CA SER A 77 -3.76 16.00 -3.26
C SER A 77 -2.93 17.17 -2.72
N GLN A 78 -2.90 17.35 -1.39
CA GLN A 78 -2.09 18.41 -0.76
C GLN A 78 -0.60 18.23 -1.03
N LEU A 79 -0.10 16.99 -1.05
CA LEU A 79 1.30 16.71 -1.36
C LEU A 79 1.68 17.02 -2.81
N GLU A 80 0.77 16.75 -3.75
CA GLU A 80 0.96 17.13 -5.15
C GLU A 80 1.04 18.66 -5.29
N ASP A 81 0.15 19.39 -4.60
CA ASP A 81 0.11 20.85 -4.63
C ASP A 81 1.32 21.51 -3.93
N ASP A 82 1.68 21.05 -2.73
CA ASP A 82 2.68 21.71 -1.88
C ASP A 82 4.12 21.31 -2.22
N LEU A 83 4.34 20.05 -2.64
CA LEU A 83 5.67 19.46 -2.80
C LEU A 83 5.94 19.00 -4.24
N ASN A 84 4.98 19.15 -5.16
CA ASN A 84 5.09 18.71 -6.55
C ASN A 84 5.51 17.23 -6.67
N HIS A 85 5.04 16.41 -5.73
CA HIS A 85 5.30 14.98 -5.71
C HIS A 85 4.03 14.21 -6.05
N ARG A 86 4.11 13.41 -7.11
CA ARG A 86 2.99 12.63 -7.61
C ARG A 86 3.36 11.16 -7.68
N LEU A 87 2.56 10.34 -7.02
CA LEU A 87 2.65 8.88 -7.12
C LEU A 87 2.29 8.44 -8.54
N GLN A 88 3.08 7.52 -9.09
CA GLN A 88 2.88 6.98 -10.42
C GLN A 88 1.73 5.97 -10.48
N ARG A 89 1.44 5.31 -9.36
CA ARG A 89 0.33 4.36 -9.22
C ARG A 89 -0.17 4.34 -7.79
N ILE A 90 -1.48 4.26 -7.64
CA ILE A 90 -2.14 3.93 -6.38
C ILE A 90 -2.98 2.68 -6.65
N ARG A 91 -2.81 1.65 -5.81
CA ARG A 91 -3.56 0.39 -5.86
C ARG A 91 -4.24 0.16 -4.52
N ILE A 92 -5.56 0.03 -4.51
CA ILE A 92 -6.34 -0.31 -3.33
C ILE A 92 -6.66 -1.79 -3.38
N VAL A 93 -6.23 -2.55 -2.37
CA VAL A 93 -6.54 -3.98 -2.26
C VAL A 93 -7.54 -4.22 -1.14
N ILE A 94 -8.65 -4.87 -1.48
CA ILE A 94 -9.63 -5.29 -0.47
C ILE A 94 -9.02 -6.49 0.28
N ASN A 95 -8.80 -6.32 1.58
CA ASN A 95 -8.18 -7.29 2.46
C ASN A 95 -9.19 -7.89 3.45
N GLN A 96 -8.91 -9.10 3.92
CA GLN A 96 -9.76 -9.87 4.83
C GLN A 96 -11.21 -9.99 4.36
N TYR A 97 -11.43 -10.07 3.05
CA TYR A 97 -12.78 -10.11 2.50
C TYR A 97 -13.50 -11.41 2.87
N ASN A 98 -14.73 -11.27 3.37
CA ASN A 98 -15.63 -12.38 3.65
C ASN A 98 -17.00 -12.10 3.01
N PRO A 99 -17.35 -12.78 1.89
CA PRO A 99 -18.58 -12.49 1.16
C PRO A 99 -19.85 -12.87 1.90
N THR A 100 -19.79 -13.60 3.02
CA THR A 100 -20.99 -13.99 3.78
C THR A 100 -21.56 -12.81 4.57
N THR A 101 -20.73 -11.83 4.95
CA THR A 101 -21.18 -10.69 5.74
C THR A 101 -21.77 -9.61 4.82
N ARG A 102 -22.91 -9.04 5.24
CA ARG A 102 -23.58 -7.98 4.48
C ARG A 102 -22.69 -6.75 4.34
N ILE A 103 -22.05 -6.34 5.44
CA ILE A 103 -21.17 -5.17 5.47
C ILE A 103 -20.00 -5.29 4.49
N ALA A 104 -19.41 -6.48 4.34
CA ALA A 104 -18.31 -6.65 3.40
C ALA A 104 -18.77 -6.51 1.95
N ARG A 105 -19.96 -7.03 1.61
CA ARG A 105 -20.54 -6.88 0.25
C ARG A 105 -20.90 -5.43 -0.05
N GLU A 106 -21.54 -4.75 0.89
CA GLU A 106 -21.91 -3.32 0.77
C GLU A 106 -20.65 -2.45 0.63
N ALA A 107 -19.65 -2.68 1.47
CA ALA A 107 -18.36 -1.99 1.40
C ALA A 107 -17.64 -2.27 0.07
N LYS A 108 -17.59 -3.51 -0.40
CA LYS A 108 -17.01 -3.82 -1.71
C LYS A 108 -17.71 -3.04 -2.83
N ALA A 109 -19.05 -3.03 -2.86
CA ALA A 109 -19.82 -2.34 -3.88
C ALA A 109 -19.57 -0.82 -3.86
N ALA A 110 -19.48 -0.21 -2.68
CA ALA A 110 -19.14 1.20 -2.56
C ALA A 110 -17.70 1.50 -3.01
N LEU A 111 -16.73 0.58 -2.80
CA LEU A 111 -15.35 0.77 -3.23
C LEU A 111 -15.30 0.73 -4.76
N GLU A 112 -16.03 -0.21 -5.36
CA GLU A 112 -16.16 -0.32 -6.81
C GLU A 112 -16.88 0.87 -7.43
N SER A 113 -17.79 1.52 -6.72
CA SER A 113 -18.47 2.72 -7.21
C SER A 113 -17.63 3.99 -7.09
N HIS A 114 -16.77 4.12 -6.06
CA HIS A 114 -16.07 5.38 -5.76
C HIS A 114 -14.59 5.38 -6.14
N TYR A 115 -13.93 4.21 -6.14
CA TYR A 115 -12.49 4.08 -6.31
C TYR A 115 -12.10 3.07 -7.39
N ARG A 116 -12.99 2.82 -8.37
CA ARG A 116 -12.82 1.79 -9.41
C ARG A 116 -11.46 1.83 -10.07
N GLU A 117 -10.99 3.02 -10.42
CA GLU A 117 -9.73 3.24 -11.13
C GLU A 117 -8.49 2.86 -10.31
N PHE A 118 -8.60 2.85 -8.99
CA PHE A 118 -7.52 2.51 -8.07
C PHE A 118 -7.61 1.06 -7.58
N LEU A 119 -8.74 0.38 -7.77
CA LEU A 119 -8.91 -0.97 -7.22
C LEU A 119 -8.03 -2.00 -7.91
N SER A 120 -7.44 -2.86 -7.08
CA SER A 120 -6.85 -4.11 -7.50
C SER A 120 -7.95 -5.06 -7.99
N ASP A 121 -7.65 -5.84 -9.03
CA ASP A 121 -8.52 -6.93 -9.47
C ASP A 121 -8.48 -8.09 -8.45
N THR A 122 -7.34 -8.24 -7.76
CA THR A 122 -7.16 -9.22 -6.71
C THR A 122 -7.80 -8.77 -5.40
N ILE A 123 -8.51 -9.69 -4.75
CA ILE A 123 -9.07 -9.53 -3.39
C ILE A 123 -8.42 -10.56 -2.46
N VAL A 124 -7.90 -10.10 -1.33
CA VAL A 124 -7.36 -10.98 -0.29
C VAL A 124 -8.48 -11.44 0.63
N ARG A 125 -8.80 -12.73 0.59
CA ARG A 125 -9.90 -13.30 1.38
C ARG A 125 -9.47 -13.53 2.82
N GLN A 126 -10.43 -13.42 3.74
CA GLN A 126 -10.22 -13.73 5.15
C GLN A 126 -9.69 -15.16 5.31
N CYS A 127 -8.49 -15.33 5.88
CA CYS A 127 -7.85 -16.63 6.04
C CYS A 127 -7.21 -16.76 7.43
N THR A 128 -7.56 -17.83 8.16
CA THR A 128 -7.03 -18.10 9.51
C THR A 128 -5.55 -18.46 9.51
N GLN A 129 -4.99 -18.86 8.36
CA GLN A 129 -3.58 -19.24 8.23
C GLN A 129 -2.64 -18.03 8.33
N PHE A 130 -3.10 -16.80 8.04
CA PHE A 130 -2.27 -15.59 8.18
C PHE A 130 -1.78 -15.39 9.61
N ALA A 131 -2.67 -15.55 10.59
CA ALA A 131 -2.31 -15.40 12.00
C ALA A 131 -1.25 -16.42 12.44
N ARG A 132 -1.40 -17.68 11.98
CA ARG A 132 -0.45 -18.75 12.28
C ARG A 132 0.90 -18.54 11.61
N ALA A 133 0.89 -18.21 10.31
CA ALA A 133 2.10 -17.88 9.57
C ALA A 133 2.88 -16.74 10.24
N SER A 134 2.17 -15.69 10.66
CA SER A 134 2.76 -14.57 11.40
C SER A 134 3.32 -14.98 12.77
N SER A 135 2.63 -15.85 13.53
CA SER A 135 3.14 -16.36 14.81
C SER A 135 4.43 -17.15 14.64
N ASP A 136 4.56 -17.87 13.53
CA ASP A 136 5.73 -18.71 13.23
C ASP A 136 6.82 -17.94 12.47
N GLY A 137 6.61 -16.64 12.21
CA GLY A 137 7.58 -15.77 11.52
C GLY A 137 7.81 -16.15 10.05
N LEU A 138 6.86 -16.84 9.42
CA LEU A 138 6.95 -17.31 8.04
C LEU A 138 5.95 -16.56 7.14
N PRO A 139 6.34 -16.24 5.90
CA PRO A 139 5.38 -15.71 4.94
C PRO A 139 4.34 -16.78 4.59
N ILE A 140 3.12 -16.36 4.25
CA ILE A 140 1.97 -17.26 4.06
C ILE A 140 2.21 -18.32 2.97
N ASN A 141 2.96 -17.96 1.93
CA ASN A 141 3.31 -18.83 0.81
C ASN A 141 4.26 -19.96 1.24
N ALA A 142 5.17 -19.72 2.20
CA ALA A 142 6.01 -20.76 2.78
C ALA A 142 5.27 -21.58 3.84
N TYR A 143 4.45 -20.93 4.67
CA TYR A 143 3.75 -21.57 5.78
C TYR A 143 2.61 -22.48 5.33
N ALA A 144 1.75 -21.99 4.44
CA ALA A 144 0.55 -22.68 3.99
C ALA A 144 0.31 -22.44 2.48
N PRO A 145 1.19 -22.97 1.59
CA PRO A 145 1.16 -22.71 0.15
C PRO A 145 -0.17 -23.08 -0.52
N SER A 146 -0.87 -24.11 -0.02
CA SER A 146 -2.16 -24.55 -0.55
C SER A 146 -3.36 -23.77 0.01
N SER A 147 -3.14 -22.80 0.91
CA SER A 147 -4.20 -22.00 1.49
C SER A 147 -4.75 -20.98 0.50
N LYS A 148 -5.99 -20.52 0.75
CA LYS A 148 -6.55 -19.40 -0.01
C LYS A 148 -5.75 -18.11 0.17
N GLY A 149 -5.20 -17.86 1.37
CA GLY A 149 -4.40 -16.67 1.64
C GLY A 149 -3.11 -16.64 0.83
N ALA A 150 -2.41 -17.79 0.72
CA ALA A 150 -1.22 -17.90 -0.13
C ALA A 150 -1.55 -17.60 -1.60
N ARG A 151 -2.58 -18.25 -2.14
CA ARG A 151 -3.02 -18.00 -3.53
C ARG A 151 -3.40 -16.53 -3.79
N ASP A 152 -4.11 -15.90 -2.86
CA ASP A 152 -4.54 -14.50 -3.02
C ASP A 152 -3.34 -13.53 -2.97
N ILE A 153 -2.34 -13.82 -2.12
CA ILE A 153 -1.10 -13.02 -2.06
C ILE A 153 -0.25 -13.22 -3.33
N ASP A 154 -0.09 -14.45 -3.81
CA ASP A 154 0.67 -14.72 -5.04
C ASP A 154 0.02 -14.05 -6.26
N ALA A 155 -1.31 -14.06 -6.33
CA ALA A 155 -2.07 -13.34 -7.35
C ALA A 155 -1.85 -11.82 -7.26
N LEU A 156 -1.90 -11.24 -6.05
CA LEU A 156 -1.65 -9.83 -5.84
C LEU A 156 -0.23 -9.43 -6.25
N ILE A 157 0.78 -10.21 -5.85
CA ILE A 157 2.18 -9.99 -6.25
C ILE A 157 2.30 -10.00 -7.78
N THR A 158 1.68 -10.98 -8.44
CA THR A 158 1.69 -11.11 -9.90
C THR A 158 1.06 -9.89 -10.56
N GLU A 159 -0.08 -9.41 -10.06
CA GLU A 159 -0.76 -8.20 -10.55
C GLU A 159 0.14 -6.96 -10.40
N MET A 160 0.78 -6.78 -9.24
CA MET A 160 1.63 -5.61 -8.99
C MET A 160 2.86 -5.59 -9.91
N ILE A 161 3.50 -6.74 -10.11
CA ILE A 161 4.69 -6.87 -10.94
C ILE A 161 4.34 -6.73 -12.43
N SER A 162 3.32 -7.43 -12.91
CA SER A 162 2.93 -7.43 -14.34
C SER A 162 2.56 -6.03 -14.81
N ALA A 163 1.77 -5.30 -14.02
CA ALA A 163 1.37 -3.94 -14.35
C ALA A 163 2.58 -2.99 -14.48
N ARG A 164 3.72 -3.27 -13.83
CA ARG A 164 4.94 -2.46 -14.00
C ARG A 164 5.64 -2.75 -15.34
N PHE A 165 5.69 -4.02 -15.76
CA PHE A 165 6.33 -4.41 -17.02
C PHE A 165 5.61 -3.87 -18.25
N GLU A 166 4.28 -3.85 -18.25
CA GLU A 166 3.49 -3.27 -19.36
C GLU A 166 3.88 -1.79 -19.62
N ARG A 167 4.12 -1.02 -18.55
CA ARG A 167 4.54 0.39 -18.69
C ARG A 167 6.03 0.59 -19.02
N ALA A 168 6.91 -0.29 -18.55
CA ALA A 168 8.32 -0.24 -18.95
C ALA A 168 8.46 -0.42 -20.48
N MET A 169 7.61 -1.27 -21.06
CA MET A 169 7.50 -1.47 -22.50
C MET A 169 6.93 -0.23 -23.22
N GLU A 170 5.87 0.39 -22.71
CA GLU A 170 5.29 1.63 -23.27
C GLU A 170 6.25 2.83 -23.24
N ARG A 171 7.12 2.93 -22.22
CA ARG A 171 8.14 4.00 -22.12
C ARG A 171 9.39 3.75 -22.96
N SER A 172 9.59 2.51 -23.42
CA SER A 172 10.74 2.12 -24.25
C SER A 172 10.41 2.05 -25.74
N ALA A 173 9.15 2.34 -26.12
CA ALA A 173 8.64 2.41 -27.48
C ALA A 173 8.44 3.87 -27.90
#